data_AF-A0A969AMT7-F1
#
_entry.id   AF-A0A969AMT7-F1
#
_cell.length_a   1.000
_cell.length_b   1.000
_cell.length_c   1.000
_cell.angle_alpha   90.00
_cell.angle_beta   90.00
_cell.angle_gamma   90.00
#
_symmetry.space_group_name_H-M   'P 1'
#
loop_
_entity.id
_entity.type
_entity.pdbx_description
1 polymer ?
#
loop_
_entity_poly.entity_id
_entity_poly.type
_entity_poly.pdbx_seq_one_letter_code
_entity_poly.pdbx_strand_id
1 'polypeptide(L)' 'MSRIIWDASAMLALIQGEPGMETLAEVLPEVCMSAVNFSEVVAQLNQYD' A
#
# COMPACT_ATOMS: atom_id res chain seq x y z
N MET A 1 -16.60 -9.15 -11.10
CA MET A 1 -15.55 -8.12 -10.94
C MET A 1 -14.55 -8.63 -9.91
N SER A 2 -13.26 -8.70 -10.25
CA SER A 2 -12.18 -8.99 -9.29
C SER A 2 -11.82 -7.69 -8.57
N ARG A 3 -11.76 -7.72 -7.23
CA ARG A 3 -11.33 -6.58 -6.42
C ARG A 3 -9.80 -6.61 -6.31
N ILE A 4 -9.13 -5.47 -6.53
CA ILE A 4 -7.69 -5.35 -6.33
C ILE A 4 -7.44 -5.26 -4.82
N ILE A 5 -6.71 -6.22 -4.27
CA ILE A 5 -6.38 -6.26 -2.84
C ILE A 5 -4.90 -5.91 -2.69
N TRP A 6 -4.62 -4.91 -1.87
CA TRP A 6 -3.25 -4.50 -1.56
C TRP A 6 -2.72 -5.18 -0.32
N ASP A 7 -1.47 -5.62 -0.45
CA ASP A 7 -0.59 -5.93 0.66
C ASP A 7 0.01 -4.65 1.26
N ALA A 8 0.55 -4.72 2.48
CA ALA A 8 1.20 -3.59 3.14
C ALA A 8 2.34 -2.99 2.29
N SER A 9 3.13 -3.88 1.67
CA SER A 9 4.27 -3.50 0.82
C SER A 9 3.88 -2.59 -0.36
N ALA A 10 2.70 -2.79 -0.96
CA ALA A 10 2.23 -1.93 -2.06
C ALA A 10 1.99 -0.49 -1.60
N MET A 11 1.33 -0.29 -0.46
CA MET A 11 1.10 1.05 0.06
C MET A 11 2.41 1.72 0.51
N LEU A 12 3.34 0.97 1.08
CA LEU A 12 4.67 1.47 1.46
C LEU A 12 5.51 1.89 0.24
N ALA A 13 5.48 1.11 -0.84
CA ALA A 13 6.13 1.45 -2.09
C ALA A 13 5.57 2.76 -2.69
N LEU A 14 4.25 2.94 -2.63
CA LEU A 14 3.60 4.18 -3.07
C LEU A 14 4.00 5.39 -2.21
N ILE A 15 4.04 5.24 -0.87
CA ILE A 15 4.41 6.31 0.06
C ILE A 15 5.87 6.73 -0.11
N GLN A 16 6.76 5.76 -0.31
CA GLN A 16 8.21 5.98 -0.38
C GLN A 16 8.71 6.34 -1.78
N GLY A 17 7.83 6.29 -2.79
CA GLY A 17 8.19 6.59 -4.17
C GLY A 17 9.10 5.54 -4.82
N GLU A 18 8.86 4.26 -4.52
CA GLU A 18 9.63 3.15 -5.07
C GLU A 18 9.33 2.91 -6.57
N PRO A 19 10.26 2.28 -7.32
CA PRO A 19 10.03 1.94 -8.73
C PRO A 19 8.73 1.13 -8.93
N GLY A 20 7.87 1.57 -9.84
CA GLY A 20 6.58 0.94 -10.11
C GLY A 20 5.41 1.54 -9.32
N MET A 21 5.65 2.57 -8.51
CA MET A 21 4.60 3.32 -7.81
C MET A 21 3.53 3.90 -8.76
N GLU A 22 3.85 4.13 -10.03
CA GLU A 22 2.94 4.67 -11.03
C GLU A 22 1.76 3.71 -11.25
N THR A 23 2.05 2.42 -11.36
CA THR A 23 1.03 1.36 -11.50
C THR A 23 0.11 1.32 -10.28
N LEU A 24 0.67 1.55 -9.09
CA LEU A 24 -0.10 1.56 -7.84
C LEU A 24 -0.99 2.82 -7.76
N ALA A 25 -0.47 3.98 -8.16
CA ALA A 25 -1.23 5.23 -8.18
C ALA A 25 -2.44 5.15 -9.13
N GLU A 26 -2.29 4.51 -10.29
CA GLU A 26 -3.38 4.32 -11.26
C GLU A 26 -4.56 3.52 -10.70
N VAL A 27 -4.28 2.51 -9.87
CA VAL A 27 -5.32 1.60 -9.33
C VAL A 27 -5.83 1.99 -7.94
N LEU A 28 -5.20 2.97 -7.26
CA LEU A 28 -5.55 3.41 -5.91
C LEU A 28 -7.05 3.69 -5.68
N PRO A 29 -7.83 4.25 -6.63
CA PRO A 29 -9.27 4.49 -6.41
C PRO A 29 -10.11 3.21 -6.26
N GLU A 30 -9.61 2.06 -6.71
CA GLU A 30 -10.36 0.81 -6.81
C GLU A 30 -9.88 -0.26 -5.82
N VAL A 31 -8.79 0.00 -5.10
CA VAL A 31 -8.16 -1.00 -4.24
C VAL A 31 -8.83 -1.11 -2.88
N CYS A 32 -8.66 -2.26 -2.25
CA CYS A 32 -9.00 -2.47 -0.87
C CYS A 32 -7.82 -3.08 -0.12
N MET A 33 -7.77 -2.86 1.18
CA MET A 33 -6.73 -3.38 2.05
C MET A 33 -7.37 -3.97 3.32
N SER A 34 -6.80 -5.05 3.85
CA SER A 34 -7.22 -5.61 5.13
C SER A 34 -6.75 -4.73 6.29
N ALA A 35 -7.45 -4.77 7.44
CA ALA A 35 -7.00 -4.06 8.63
C ALA A 35 -5.63 -4.54 9.14
N VAL A 36 -5.28 -5.80 8.89
CA VAL A 36 -3.97 -6.39 9.24
C VAL A 36 -2.87 -5.73 8.41
N ASN A 37 -3.02 -5.70 7.08
CA ASN A 37 -2.04 -5.07 6.19
C ASN A 37 -1.91 -3.57 6.49
N PHE A 38 -3.01 -2.89 6.81
CA PHE A 38 -2.95 -1.48 7.21
C PHE A 38 -2.18 -1.28 8.53
N SER A 39 -2.34 -2.17 9.51
CA SER A 39 -1.59 -2.11 10.76
C SER A 39 -0.08 -2.30 10.55
N GLU A 40 0.32 -3.13 9.59
CA GLU A 40 1.71 -3.34 9.20
C GLU A 40 2.31 -2.08 8.55
N VAL A 41 1.54 -1.38 7.70
CA VAL A 41 1.97 -0.09 7.13
C VAL A 41 2.27 0.91 8.25
N VAL A 42 1.35 1.08 9.21
CA VAL A 42 1.53 2.00 10.34
C VAL A 42 2.74 1.59 11.19
N ALA A 43 2.90 0.30 11.48
CA ALA A 43 4.01 -0.22 12.26
C ALA A 43 5.37 0.01 11.55
N GLN A 44 5.43 -0.06 10.22
CA GLN A 44 6.66 0.20 9.47
C GLN A 44 6.98 1.69 9.35
N LEU A 45 5.98 2.55 9.17
CA LEU A 45 6.21 4.01 9.16
C LEU A 45 6.70 4.53 10.51
N ASN A 46 6.25 3.94 11.62
CA ASN A 46 6.71 4.28 12.97
C ASN A 46 8.11 3.74 13.32
N GLN A 47 8.72 2.90 12.48
CA GLN A 47 10.12 2.44 12.69
C GLN A 47 11.16 3.46 12.25
N TYR A 48 10.74 4.57 11.61
CA TYR A 48 11.62 5.63 11.14
C TYR A 48 11.76 6.82 12.12
N ASP A 49 11.19 6.71 13.34
CA ASP A 49 11.48 7.59 14.50
C ASP A 49 12.64 7.04 15.34
#